data_AF-A0A916VQ26-F1
#
_entry.id   AF-A0A916VQ26-F1
#
_cell.length_a   1.000
_cell.length_b   1.000
_cell.length_c   1.000
_cell.angle_alpha   90.00
_cell.angle_beta   90.00
_cell.angle_gamma   90.00
#
_symmetry.space_group_name_H-M   'P 1'
#
loop_
_entity.id
_entity.type
_entity.pdbx_description
1 polymer ?
#
loop_
_entity_poly.entity_id
_entity_poly.type
_entity_poly.pdbx_seq_one_letter_code
_entity_poly.pdbx_strand_id
1 'polypeptide(L)'
;MYDAEGNSAPINPLPPVVILLVVLIAAVEAIFQLGEAGIIGGATGPAWRIMIADQFGFSNAAVYLMWDTGQYPPELLVRFVSYMFVHANFVAALFSVVFILALGKFVGERVHWLVLLAIFFGSGILAALAQAIVMGPTMAMLGAGAASYGLIGALSWILFTEQRAVGQNGLRAFRLIAALGVLLAVFSILFGGHDWFERVAGFFVGFGICALLRPVAGAGLTYWRDRMRRGRNMDI
;
A
#
# COMPACT_ATOMS: atom_id res chain seq x y z
N MET A 1 -29.28 -23.24 -14.46
CA MET A 1 -30.28 -22.29 -13.94
C MET A 1 -29.91 -20.95 -14.54
N TYR A 2 -30.72 -20.44 -15.45
CA TYR A 2 -30.49 -19.18 -16.17
C TYR A 2 -31.17 -18.10 -15.34
N ASP A 3 -30.39 -17.19 -14.75
CA ASP A 3 -30.94 -16.09 -13.96
C ASP A 3 -31.52 -15.04 -14.92
N ALA A 4 -32.86 -15.01 -15.00
CA ALA A 4 -33.62 -14.13 -15.88
C ALA A 4 -33.73 -12.68 -15.38
N GLU A 5 -33.05 -12.35 -14.28
CA GLU A 5 -32.94 -10.98 -13.77
C GLU A 5 -31.47 -10.58 -13.73
N GLY A 6 -31.02 -9.91 -14.79
CA GLY A 6 -29.70 -9.28 -14.90
C GLY A 6 -29.50 -8.10 -13.95
N ASN A 7 -29.92 -8.22 -12.69
CA ASN A 7 -29.69 -7.24 -11.63
C ASN A 7 -28.44 -7.58 -10.79
N SER A 8 -27.44 -8.18 -11.44
CA SER A 8 -26.07 -8.06 -10.95
C SER A 8 -25.62 -6.65 -11.30
N ALA A 9 -25.39 -5.79 -10.31
CA ALA A 9 -24.77 -4.49 -10.57
C ALA A 9 -23.54 -4.72 -11.49
N PRO A 10 -23.47 -4.08 -12.67
CA PRO A 10 -22.37 -4.32 -13.63
C PRO A 10 -21.00 -4.02 -13.01
N ILE A 11 -21.01 -3.24 -11.93
CA ILE A 11 -19.87 -2.86 -11.12
C ILE A 11 -20.03 -3.53 -9.76
N ASN A 12 -19.09 -4.41 -9.42
CA ASN A 12 -19.03 -4.98 -8.07
C ASN A 12 -18.82 -3.85 -7.05
N PRO A 13 -19.63 -3.75 -5.97
CA PRO A 13 -19.54 -2.65 -5.02
C PRO A 13 -18.14 -2.58 -4.40
N LEU A 14 -17.41 -1.52 -4.74
CA LEU A 14 -16.08 -1.27 -4.18
C LEU A 14 -16.23 -0.59 -2.81
N PRO A 15 -15.35 -0.91 -1.83
CA PRO A 15 -15.31 -0.18 -0.57
C PRO A 15 -15.13 1.33 -0.85
N PRO A 16 -15.95 2.22 -0.25
CA PRO A 16 -15.91 3.66 -0.56
C PRO A 16 -14.52 4.28 -0.38
N VAL A 17 -13.76 3.78 0.59
CA VAL A 17 -12.38 4.22 0.86
C VAL A 17 -11.42 3.92 -0.30
N VAL A 18 -11.62 2.80 -1.00
CA VAL A 18 -10.80 2.42 -2.16
C VAL A 18 -11.11 3.34 -3.33
N ILE A 19 -12.40 3.64 -3.54
CA ILE A 19 -12.85 4.60 -4.55
C ILE A 19 -12.23 5.97 -4.28
N LEU A 20 -12.25 6.44 -3.03
CA LEU A 20 -11.66 7.71 -2.65
C LEU A 20 -10.17 7.78 -3.03
N LEU A 21 -9.37 6.77 -2.64
CA LEU A 21 -7.93 6.74 -2.97
C LEU A 21 -7.68 6.76 -4.47
N VAL A 22 -8.47 5.99 -5.23
CA VAL A 22 -8.37 5.92 -6.69
C VAL A 22 -8.74 7.24 -7.35
N VAL A 23 -9.82 7.88 -6.91
CA VAL A 23 -10.26 9.19 -7.42
C VAL A 23 -9.20 10.25 -7.14
N LEU A 24 -8.56 10.25 -5.96
CA LEU A 24 -7.49 11.19 -5.64
C LEU A 24 -6.30 11.04 -6.60
N ILE A 25 -5.84 9.81 -6.86
CA ILE A 25 -4.75 9.55 -7.80
C ILE A 25 -5.17 9.91 -9.23
N ALA A 26 -6.35 9.46 -9.66
CA ALA A 26 -6.84 9.67 -11.01
C ALA A 26 -7.10 11.15 -11.32
N ALA A 27 -7.54 11.93 -10.32
CA ALA A 27 -7.75 13.37 -10.48
C ALA A 27 -6.43 14.11 -10.71
N VAL A 28 -5.40 13.81 -9.92
CA VAL A 28 -4.05 14.39 -10.10
C VAL A 28 -3.50 14.02 -11.48
N GLU A 29 -3.59 12.75 -11.87
CA GLU A 29 -3.12 12.30 -13.19
C GLU A 29 -3.92 12.95 -14.34
N ALA A 30 -5.24 13.11 -14.20
CA ALA A 30 -6.05 13.80 -15.19
C ALA A 30 -5.63 15.27 -15.37
N ILE A 31 -5.27 15.97 -14.30
CA ILE A 31 -4.72 17.34 -14.37
C ILE A 31 -3.41 17.34 -15.16
N PHE A 32 -2.51 16.38 -14.92
CA PHE A 32 -1.28 16.26 -15.70
C PHE A 32 -1.55 15.99 -17.17
N GLN A 33 -2.47 15.06 -17.49
CA GLN A 33 -2.83 14.78 -18.88
C GLN A 33 -3.42 16.00 -19.59
N LEU A 34 -4.29 16.76 -18.92
CA LEU A 34 -4.85 17.99 -19.48
C LEU A 34 -3.79 19.08 -19.67
N GLY A 35 -2.80 19.17 -18.78
CA GLY A 35 -1.67 20.09 -18.88
C GLY A 35 -0.69 19.71 -20.00
N GLU A 36 -0.35 18.43 -20.11
CA GLU A 36 0.50 17.86 -21.16
C GLU A 36 -0.16 18.00 -22.55
N ALA A 37 -1.49 17.87 -22.63
CA ALA A 37 -2.26 18.08 -23.85
C ALA A 37 -2.44 19.56 -24.23
N GLY A 38 -1.99 20.51 -23.39
CA GLY A 38 -2.12 21.95 -23.63
C GLY A 38 -3.55 22.49 -23.47
N ILE A 39 -4.47 21.72 -22.90
CA ILE A 39 -5.86 22.13 -22.67
C ILE A 39 -5.93 23.14 -21.51
N ILE A 40 -5.11 22.92 -20.46
CA ILE A 40 -4.99 23.80 -19.30
C ILE A 40 -3.52 24.14 -19.01
N GLY A 41 -3.26 25.21 -18.27
CA GLY A 41 -1.91 25.55 -17.79
C GLY A 41 -0.99 26.31 -18.76
N GLY A 42 -1.44 26.56 -19.99
CA GLY A 42 -0.71 27.36 -20.98
C GLY A 42 0.70 26.83 -21.25
N ALA A 43 1.67 27.73 -21.41
CA ALA A 43 3.06 27.35 -21.69
C ALA A 43 3.73 26.50 -20.60
N THR A 44 3.21 26.52 -19.36
CA THR A 44 3.77 25.76 -18.23
C THR A 44 3.12 24.39 -18.02
N GLY A 45 1.97 24.14 -18.64
CA GLY A 45 1.18 22.91 -18.45
C GLY A 45 2.00 21.62 -18.59
N PRO A 46 2.77 21.44 -19.68
CA PRO A 46 3.61 20.25 -19.86
C PRO A 46 4.70 20.04 -18.79
N ALA A 47 5.10 21.09 -18.07
CA ALA A 47 6.12 21.01 -17.02
C ALA A 47 5.53 20.73 -15.62
N TRP A 48 4.20 20.80 -15.44
CA TRP A 48 3.56 20.66 -14.14
C TRP A 48 3.87 19.35 -13.43
N ARG A 49 3.99 18.24 -14.16
CA ARG A 49 4.33 16.94 -13.55
C ARG A 49 5.68 17.01 -12.83
N ILE A 50 6.69 17.54 -13.51
CA ILE A 50 8.04 17.65 -12.96
C ILE A 50 8.05 18.63 -11.79
N MET A 51 7.38 19.78 -11.93
CA MET A 51 7.29 20.78 -10.86
C MET A 51 6.59 20.24 -9.61
N ILE A 52 5.46 19.55 -9.78
CA ILE A 52 4.71 18.97 -8.66
C ILE A 52 5.49 17.80 -8.05
N ALA A 53 6.15 16.97 -8.86
CA ALA A 53 7.02 15.91 -8.35
C ALA A 53 8.18 16.47 -7.51
N ASP A 54 8.78 17.57 -7.91
CA ASP A 54 9.87 18.23 -7.17
C ASP A 54 9.39 18.83 -5.84
N GLN A 55 8.14 19.31 -5.77
CA GLN A 55 7.58 19.88 -4.54
C GLN A 55 6.98 18.84 -3.59
N PHE A 56 6.29 17.83 -4.13
CA PHE A 56 5.46 16.90 -3.36
C PHE A 56 5.97 15.46 -3.35
N GLY A 57 6.97 15.13 -4.17
CA GLY A 57 7.63 13.82 -4.14
C GLY A 57 8.48 13.64 -2.89
N PHE A 58 8.64 12.41 -2.41
CA PHE A 58 9.47 12.17 -1.23
C PHE A 58 10.95 12.23 -1.62
N SER A 59 11.77 12.86 -0.78
CA SER A 59 13.21 13.05 -1.04
C SER A 59 14.01 12.69 0.21
N ASN A 60 14.94 11.75 0.07
CA ASN A 60 15.85 11.40 1.18
C ASN A 60 16.70 12.62 1.56
N ALA A 61 17.17 13.42 0.60
CA ALA A 61 17.93 14.63 0.88
C ALA A 61 17.17 15.61 1.80
N ALA A 62 15.85 15.76 1.59
CA ALA A 62 15.02 16.56 2.49
C ALA A 62 14.97 15.99 3.91
N VAL A 63 14.91 14.66 4.05
CA VAL A 63 14.95 14.00 5.37
C VAL A 63 16.28 14.22 6.07
N TYR A 64 17.39 14.05 5.37
CA TYR A 64 18.72 14.31 5.92
C TYR A 64 18.88 15.77 6.34
N LEU A 65 18.39 16.72 5.53
CA LEU A 65 18.37 18.14 5.90
C LEU A 65 17.59 18.38 7.21
N MET A 66 16.44 17.74 7.38
CA MET A 66 15.65 17.84 8.61
C MET A 66 16.37 17.24 9.82
N TRP A 67 17.07 16.12 9.63
CA TRP A 67 17.86 15.49 10.70
C TRP A 67 19.08 16.34 11.09
N ASP A 68 19.80 16.89 10.12
CA ASP A 68 21.01 17.69 10.34
C ASP A 68 20.68 19.04 10.99
N THR A 69 19.59 19.67 10.59
CA THR A 69 19.18 21.00 11.11
C THR A 69 18.29 20.91 12.34
N GLY A 70 17.69 19.74 12.62
CA GLY A 70 16.66 19.57 13.65
C GLY A 70 15.35 20.31 13.36
N GLN A 71 15.18 20.86 12.15
CA GLN A 71 13.98 21.60 11.74
C GLN A 71 13.09 20.70 10.89
N TYR A 72 11.79 20.69 11.19
CA TYR A 72 10.80 19.86 10.51
C TYR A 72 9.71 20.75 9.87
N PRO A 73 10.05 21.49 8.79
CA PRO A 73 9.10 22.39 8.14
C PRO A 73 7.91 21.61 7.57
N PRO A 74 6.66 22.09 7.74
CA PRO A 74 5.45 21.43 7.23
C PRO A 74 5.51 21.09 5.74
N GLU A 75 6.21 21.91 4.95
CA GLU A 75 6.40 21.77 3.50
C GLU A 75 7.21 20.52 3.15
N LEU A 76 8.11 20.05 4.03
CA LEU A 76 8.84 18.80 3.85
C LEU A 76 8.10 17.62 4.49
N LEU A 77 7.38 17.84 5.59
CA LEU A 77 6.60 16.80 6.25
C LEU A 77 5.45 16.29 5.38
N VAL A 78 4.79 17.17 4.62
CA VAL A 78 3.70 16.76 3.71
C VAL A 78 4.20 15.76 2.65
N ARG A 79 5.49 15.79 2.30
CA ARG A 79 6.12 14.93 1.29
C ARG A 79 6.14 13.45 1.67
N PHE A 80 5.96 13.12 2.96
CA PHE A 80 5.77 11.74 3.42
C PHE A 80 4.41 11.14 3.04
N VAL A 81 3.46 11.97 2.62
CA VAL A 81 2.10 11.55 2.24
C VAL A 81 1.79 11.90 0.80
N SER A 82 2.11 13.13 0.38
CA SER A 82 1.75 13.63 -0.95
C SER A 82 2.38 12.82 -2.08
N TYR A 83 3.59 12.27 -1.88
CA TYR A 83 4.28 11.50 -2.90
C TYR A 83 3.47 10.29 -3.38
N MET A 84 2.61 9.71 -2.53
CA MET A 84 1.78 8.56 -2.87
C MET A 84 0.76 8.87 -3.99
N PHE A 85 0.45 10.15 -4.20
CA PHE A 85 -0.55 10.62 -5.17
C PHE A 85 0.06 11.24 -6.43
N VAL A 86 1.39 11.39 -6.48
CA VAL A 86 2.11 12.00 -7.61
C VAL A 86 2.96 10.93 -8.29
N HIS A 87 2.71 10.69 -9.58
CA HIS A 87 3.36 9.62 -10.34
C HIS A 87 4.26 10.16 -11.44
N ALA A 88 5.35 9.44 -11.69
CA ALA A 88 6.35 9.81 -12.70
C ALA A 88 5.81 9.84 -14.14
N ASN A 89 4.78 9.03 -14.43
CA ASN A 89 4.10 9.02 -15.72
C ASN A 89 2.72 8.38 -15.59
N PHE A 90 1.91 8.51 -16.64
CA PHE A 90 0.57 7.93 -16.73
C PHE A 90 0.55 6.43 -16.46
N VAL A 91 1.50 5.67 -17.00
CA VAL A 91 1.54 4.22 -16.85
C VAL A 91 1.74 3.85 -15.37
N ALA A 92 2.60 4.55 -14.64
CA ALA A 92 2.82 4.34 -13.21
C ALA A 92 1.57 4.69 -12.37
N ALA A 93 0.85 5.75 -12.73
CA ALA A 93 -0.43 6.10 -12.11
C ALA A 93 -1.48 5.01 -12.35
N LEU A 94 -1.59 4.54 -13.60
CA LEU A 94 -2.52 3.47 -13.98
C LEU A 94 -2.24 2.18 -13.21
N PHE A 95 -0.99 1.76 -13.08
CA PHE A 95 -0.62 0.58 -12.28
C PHE A 95 -1.01 0.75 -10.81
N SER A 96 -0.79 1.93 -10.24
CA SER A 96 -1.19 2.22 -8.85
C SER A 96 -2.70 2.13 -8.67
N VAL A 97 -3.47 2.71 -9.59
CA VAL A 97 -4.94 2.63 -9.58
C VAL A 97 -5.40 1.17 -9.67
N VAL A 98 -4.85 0.38 -10.59
CA VAL A 98 -5.19 -1.03 -10.76
C VAL A 98 -4.86 -1.84 -9.49
N PHE A 99 -3.69 -1.63 -8.88
CA PHE A 99 -3.32 -2.32 -7.64
C PHE A 99 -4.20 -1.92 -6.47
N ILE A 100 -4.51 -0.63 -6.30
CA ILE A 100 -5.40 -0.17 -5.23
C ILE A 100 -6.81 -0.72 -5.43
N LEU A 101 -7.34 -0.74 -6.66
CA LEU A 101 -8.64 -1.35 -6.96
C LEU A 101 -8.64 -2.85 -6.67
N ALA A 102 -7.66 -3.59 -7.18
CA ALA A 102 -7.60 -5.04 -7.06
C ALA A 102 -7.37 -5.49 -5.61
N LEU A 103 -6.35 -4.94 -4.95
CA LEU A 103 -5.95 -5.33 -3.60
C LEU A 103 -6.81 -4.66 -2.54
N GLY A 104 -7.11 -3.37 -2.73
CA GLY A 104 -7.91 -2.59 -1.79
C GLY A 104 -9.33 -3.12 -1.67
N LYS A 105 -9.94 -3.60 -2.75
CA LYS A 105 -11.24 -4.28 -2.68
C LYS A 105 -11.16 -5.53 -1.79
N PHE A 106 -10.23 -6.44 -2.07
CA PHE A 106 -10.08 -7.68 -1.32
C PHE A 106 -9.85 -7.43 0.18
N VAL A 107 -8.96 -6.48 0.50
CA VAL A 107 -8.61 -6.12 1.86
C VAL A 107 -9.78 -5.40 2.54
N GLY A 108 -10.40 -4.43 1.86
CA GLY A 108 -11.47 -3.59 2.39
C GLY A 108 -12.79 -4.33 2.64
N GLU A 109 -13.02 -5.47 2.01
CA GLU A 109 -14.13 -6.37 2.35
C GLU A 109 -13.91 -7.14 3.67
N ARG A 110 -12.66 -7.22 4.15
CA ARG A 110 -12.26 -8.06 5.29
C ARG A 110 -11.78 -7.28 6.50
N VAL A 111 -11.49 -5.99 6.34
CA VAL A 111 -11.04 -5.10 7.41
C VAL A 111 -11.89 -3.84 7.42
N HIS A 112 -11.98 -3.22 8.59
CA HIS A 112 -12.62 -1.92 8.71
C HIS A 112 -11.88 -0.87 7.85
N TRP A 113 -12.59 0.09 7.27
CA TRP A 113 -12.01 1.08 6.35
C TRP A 113 -10.83 1.87 6.97
N LEU A 114 -10.87 2.16 8.28
CA LEU A 114 -9.75 2.77 9.01
C LEU A 114 -8.48 1.91 8.99
N VAL A 115 -8.62 0.59 9.07
CA VAL A 115 -7.48 -0.35 9.03
C VAL A 115 -6.88 -0.34 7.63
N LEU A 116 -7.70 -0.28 6.58
CA LEU A 116 -7.21 -0.14 5.21
C LEU A 116 -6.42 1.16 5.02
N LEU A 117 -6.93 2.29 5.52
CA LEU A 117 -6.20 3.56 5.48
C LEU A 117 -4.90 3.50 6.28
N ALA A 118 -4.92 2.90 7.47
CA ALA A 118 -3.73 2.71 8.28
C ALA A 118 -2.67 1.86 7.56
N ILE A 119 -3.08 0.80 6.85
CA ILE A 119 -2.19 -0.01 6.02
C ILE A 119 -1.64 0.84 4.86
N PHE A 120 -2.50 1.53 4.11
CA PHE A 120 -2.08 2.30 2.94
C PHE A 120 -1.10 3.42 3.30
N PHE A 121 -1.50 4.31 4.21
CA PHE A 121 -0.66 5.44 4.63
C PHE A 121 0.51 4.98 5.50
N GLY A 122 0.29 4.04 6.41
CA GLY A 122 1.35 3.51 7.27
C GLY A 122 2.45 2.84 6.47
N SER A 123 2.10 2.00 5.48
CA SER A 123 3.08 1.40 4.57
C SER A 123 3.84 2.44 3.76
N GLY A 124 3.19 3.46 3.22
CA GLY A 124 3.90 4.51 2.50
C GLY A 124 4.86 5.31 3.39
N ILE A 125 4.37 5.85 4.51
CA ILE A 125 5.16 6.69 5.42
C ILE A 125 6.35 5.92 6.00
N LEU A 126 6.11 4.71 6.53
CA LEU A 126 7.16 3.93 7.17
C LEU A 126 8.15 3.34 6.16
N ALA A 127 7.71 3.02 4.93
CA ALA A 127 8.64 2.62 3.87
C ALA A 127 9.52 3.79 3.43
N ALA A 128 8.97 5.00 3.33
CA ALA A 128 9.73 6.21 3.01
C ALA A 128 10.80 6.51 4.07
N LEU A 129 10.42 6.40 5.36
CA LEU A 129 11.38 6.50 6.46
C LEU A 129 12.44 5.40 6.40
N ALA A 130 12.05 4.14 6.19
CA ALA A 130 12.99 3.03 6.06
C ALA A 130 13.96 3.25 4.88
N GLN A 131 13.48 3.83 3.78
CA GLN A 131 14.30 4.12 2.61
C GLN A 131 15.32 5.21 2.90
N ALA A 132 14.93 6.28 3.60
CA ALA A 132 15.87 7.32 4.04
C ALA A 132 16.99 6.74 4.91
N ILE A 133 16.66 5.80 5.80
CA ILE A 133 17.63 5.18 6.72
C ILE A 133 18.57 4.21 5.98
N VAL A 134 18.05 3.39 5.06
CA VAL A 134 18.81 2.28 4.47
C VAL A 134 19.53 2.67 3.17
N MET A 135 18.94 3.53 2.35
CA MET A 135 19.44 3.81 0.99
C MET A 135 20.24 5.10 0.85
N GLY A 136 20.40 5.89 1.92
CA GLY A 136 21.20 7.12 1.90
C GLY A 136 20.50 8.33 1.25
N PRO A 137 21.18 9.47 1.10
CA PRO A 137 20.54 10.77 0.85
C PRO A 137 20.07 11.02 -0.60
N THR A 138 20.49 10.20 -1.58
CA THR A 138 20.31 10.51 -3.01
C THR A 138 19.02 9.97 -3.63
N MET A 139 18.22 9.22 -2.88
CA MET A 139 16.99 8.62 -3.40
C MET A 139 15.78 9.54 -3.27
N ALA A 140 14.83 9.36 -4.17
CA ALA A 140 13.51 9.99 -4.13
C ALA A 140 12.45 8.94 -4.47
N MET A 141 11.21 9.18 -4.02
CA MET A 141 10.08 8.29 -4.30
C MET A 141 8.90 9.07 -4.85
N LEU A 142 8.20 8.44 -5.79
CA LEU A 142 6.96 8.92 -6.36
C LEU A 142 5.98 7.76 -6.52
N GLY A 143 4.71 8.06 -6.30
CA GLY A 143 3.59 7.17 -6.49
C GLY A 143 3.30 6.26 -5.31
N ALA A 144 2.14 5.60 -5.41
CA ALA A 144 1.63 4.69 -4.38
C ALA A 144 2.31 3.32 -4.37
N GLY A 145 3.56 3.19 -4.85
CA GLY A 145 4.27 1.90 -4.94
C GLY A 145 4.38 1.20 -3.59
N ALA A 146 5.02 1.86 -2.63
CA ALA A 146 5.14 1.35 -1.25
C ALA A 146 3.78 1.04 -0.60
N ALA A 147 2.80 1.94 -0.75
CA ALA A 147 1.47 1.78 -0.17
C ALA A 147 0.70 0.60 -0.79
N SER A 148 0.80 0.41 -2.11
CA SER A 148 0.19 -0.72 -2.83
C SER A 148 0.80 -2.05 -2.40
N TYR A 149 2.12 -2.11 -2.25
CA TYR A 149 2.79 -3.30 -1.71
C TYR A 149 2.42 -3.55 -0.23
N GLY A 150 2.11 -2.50 0.52
CA GLY A 150 1.47 -2.62 1.84
C GLY A 150 0.15 -3.40 1.82
N LEU A 151 -0.69 -3.15 0.83
CA LEU A 151 -1.93 -3.91 0.63
C LEU A 151 -1.64 -5.38 0.26
N ILE A 152 -0.56 -5.67 -0.48
CA ILE A 152 -0.10 -7.06 -0.72
C ILE A 152 0.34 -7.72 0.59
N GLY A 153 1.04 -7.00 1.46
CA GLY A 153 1.40 -7.45 2.80
C GLY A 153 0.17 -7.81 3.64
N ALA A 154 -0.83 -6.93 3.64
CA ALA A 154 -2.09 -7.17 4.35
C ALA A 154 -2.88 -8.36 3.78
N LEU A 155 -2.99 -8.46 2.45
CA LEU A 155 -3.55 -9.62 1.75
C LEU A 155 -2.87 -10.92 2.21
N SER A 156 -1.54 -10.90 2.29
CA SER A 156 -0.75 -12.06 2.69
C SER A 156 -1.04 -12.51 4.12
N TRP A 157 -1.17 -11.55 5.05
CA TRP A 157 -1.56 -11.84 6.42
C TRP A 157 -2.98 -12.43 6.50
N ILE A 158 -3.93 -11.81 5.80
CA ILE A 158 -5.31 -12.27 5.76
C ILE A 158 -5.39 -13.72 5.25
N LEU A 159 -4.80 -14.03 4.10
CA LEU A 159 -4.79 -15.38 3.54
C LEU A 159 -4.11 -16.38 4.47
N PHE A 160 -3.00 -15.98 5.11
CA PHE A 160 -2.32 -16.81 6.09
C PHE A 160 -3.24 -17.16 7.27
N THR A 161 -3.94 -16.18 7.83
CA THR A 161 -4.87 -16.40 8.95
C THR A 161 -6.08 -17.25 8.57
N GLU A 162 -6.61 -17.08 7.35
CA GLU A 162 -7.76 -17.84 6.86
C GLU A 162 -7.39 -19.31 6.61
N GLN A 163 -6.24 -19.58 5.98
CA GLN A 163 -5.77 -20.96 5.77
C GLN A 163 -5.47 -21.67 7.09
N ARG A 164 -4.93 -20.95 8.09
CA ARG A 164 -4.71 -21.46 9.44
C ARG A 164 -6.03 -21.82 10.14
N ALA A 165 -7.07 -21.03 9.98
CA ALA A 165 -8.38 -21.29 10.58
C ALA A 165 -9.04 -22.59 10.06
N VAL A 166 -8.76 -22.94 8.79
CA VAL A 166 -9.26 -24.18 8.15
C VAL A 166 -8.32 -25.38 8.36
N GLY A 167 -7.29 -25.24 9.21
CA GLY A 167 -6.35 -26.33 9.52
C GLY A 167 -5.38 -26.68 8.38
N GLN A 168 -5.30 -25.84 7.34
CA GLN A 168 -4.38 -26.02 6.24
C GLN A 168 -3.02 -25.37 6.53
N ASN A 169 -1.97 -25.85 5.85
CA ASN A 169 -0.64 -25.26 5.91
C ASN A 169 -0.63 -23.91 5.17
N GLY A 170 -0.98 -22.84 5.88
CA GLY A 170 -1.00 -21.44 5.44
C GLY A 170 0.28 -20.92 4.77
N LEU A 171 1.38 -21.69 4.86
CA LEU A 171 2.69 -21.33 4.31
C LEU A 171 2.88 -21.67 2.82
N ARG A 172 2.06 -22.52 2.20
CA ARG A 172 2.33 -22.97 0.81
C ARG A 172 2.13 -21.88 -0.23
N ALA A 173 0.97 -21.20 -0.21
CA ALA A 173 0.70 -20.10 -1.13
C ALA A 173 1.57 -18.86 -0.82
N PHE A 174 1.83 -18.62 0.47
CA PHE A 174 2.71 -17.54 0.93
C PHE A 174 4.15 -17.70 0.40
N ARG A 175 4.69 -18.93 0.37
CA ARG A 175 6.03 -19.21 -0.16
C ARG A 175 6.18 -18.82 -1.63
N LEU A 176 5.16 -18.99 -2.46
CA LEU A 176 5.24 -18.64 -3.88
C LEU A 176 5.24 -17.12 -4.10
N ILE A 177 4.36 -16.38 -3.41
CA ILE A 177 4.31 -14.91 -3.51
C ILE A 177 5.59 -14.29 -2.92
N ALA A 178 6.04 -14.77 -1.76
CA ALA A 178 7.28 -14.32 -1.14
C ALA A 178 8.51 -14.66 -2.00
N ALA A 179 8.59 -15.87 -2.56
CA ALA A 179 9.68 -16.26 -3.46
C ALA A 179 9.71 -15.40 -4.73
N LEU A 180 8.55 -15.13 -5.33
CA LEU A 180 8.46 -14.25 -6.50
C LEU A 180 8.85 -12.81 -6.15
N GLY A 181 8.40 -12.29 -5.00
CA GLY A 181 8.79 -10.96 -4.51
C GLY A 181 10.30 -10.84 -4.26
N VAL A 182 10.90 -11.84 -3.63
CA VAL A 182 12.36 -11.92 -3.41
C VAL A 182 13.10 -12.00 -4.74
N LEU A 183 12.62 -12.82 -5.68
CA LEU A 183 13.20 -12.94 -7.01
C LEU A 183 13.19 -11.59 -7.74
N LEU A 184 12.03 -10.90 -7.75
CA LEU A 184 11.91 -9.57 -8.37
C LEU A 184 12.84 -8.54 -7.72
N ALA A 185 13.02 -8.59 -6.40
CA ALA A 185 13.97 -7.72 -5.71
C ALA A 185 15.43 -8.03 -6.09
N VAL A 186 15.81 -9.31 -6.15
CA VAL A 186 17.15 -9.74 -6.59
C VAL A 186 17.42 -9.28 -8.01
N PHE A 187 16.48 -9.48 -8.93
CA PHE A 187 16.59 -8.97 -10.30
C PHE A 187 16.77 -7.44 -10.30
N SER A 188 15.94 -6.68 -9.57
CA SER A 188 16.09 -5.23 -9.50
C SER A 188 17.48 -4.80 -9.03
N ILE A 189 18.04 -5.46 -8.02
CA ILE A 189 19.39 -5.17 -7.51
C ILE A 189 20.45 -5.47 -8.58
N LEU A 190 20.36 -6.64 -9.22
CA LEU A 190 21.32 -7.08 -10.24
C LEU A 190 21.30 -6.18 -11.50
N PHE A 191 20.13 -5.62 -11.84
CA PHE A 191 19.94 -4.75 -12.99
C PHE A 191 19.94 -3.25 -12.64
N GLY A 192 20.35 -2.88 -11.42
CA GLY A 192 20.56 -1.49 -11.02
C GLY A 192 19.29 -0.66 -10.76
N GLY A 193 18.13 -1.29 -10.63
CA GLY A 193 16.89 -0.61 -10.23
C GLY A 193 16.87 -0.34 -8.73
N HIS A 194 16.62 0.90 -8.32
CA HIS A 194 16.58 1.29 -6.90
C HIS A 194 15.18 1.22 -6.26
N ASP A 195 14.14 0.98 -7.06
CA ASP A 195 12.73 1.00 -6.64
C ASP A 195 12.27 -0.30 -5.92
N TRP A 196 13.16 -1.26 -5.68
CA TRP A 196 12.80 -2.52 -5.03
C TRP A 196 12.57 -2.36 -3.53
N PHE A 197 13.36 -1.52 -2.88
CA PHE A 197 13.38 -1.45 -1.43
C PHE A 197 12.08 -0.89 -0.87
N GLU A 198 11.55 0.17 -1.50
CA GLU A 198 10.26 0.75 -1.10
C GLU A 198 9.11 -0.27 -1.13
N ARG A 199 9.13 -1.18 -2.11
CA ARG A 199 8.12 -2.22 -2.29
C ARG A 199 8.26 -3.30 -1.23
N VAL A 200 9.49 -3.72 -0.95
CA VAL A 200 9.79 -4.71 0.11
C VAL A 200 9.45 -4.14 1.49
N ALA A 201 9.86 -2.91 1.79
CA ALA A 201 9.56 -2.22 3.02
C ALA A 201 8.04 -2.04 3.19
N GLY A 202 7.36 -1.55 2.15
CA GLY A 202 5.91 -1.38 2.12
C GLY A 202 5.17 -2.68 2.44
N PHE A 203 5.57 -3.79 1.82
CA PHE A 203 5.03 -5.13 2.08
C PHE A 203 5.15 -5.52 3.55
N PHE A 204 6.36 -5.45 4.14
CA PHE A 204 6.57 -5.88 5.52
C PHE A 204 5.84 -4.97 6.53
N VAL A 205 5.80 -3.66 6.28
CA VAL A 205 5.03 -2.73 7.09
C VAL A 205 3.54 -3.08 7.02
N GLY A 206 2.99 -3.29 5.83
CA GLY A 206 1.56 -3.55 5.65
C GLY A 206 1.15 -4.90 6.26
N PHE A 207 2.01 -5.91 6.11
CA PHE A 207 1.88 -7.18 6.81
C PHE A 207 1.88 -7.00 8.32
N GLY A 208 2.83 -6.23 8.87
CA GLY A 208 2.94 -5.95 10.30
C GLY A 208 1.74 -5.20 10.86
N ILE A 209 1.30 -4.12 10.20
CA ILE A 209 0.11 -3.34 10.59
C ILE A 209 -1.13 -4.24 10.58
N CYS A 210 -1.32 -5.03 9.52
CA CYS A 210 -2.45 -5.96 9.42
C CYS A 210 -2.38 -7.05 10.51
N ALA A 211 -1.19 -7.56 10.82
CA ALA A 211 -0.98 -8.55 11.87
C ALA A 211 -1.31 -8.02 13.26
N LEU A 212 -0.96 -6.76 13.54
CA LEU A 212 -1.26 -6.10 14.80
C LEU A 212 -2.76 -5.80 14.95
N LEU A 213 -3.40 -5.32 13.89
CA LEU A 213 -4.81 -4.88 13.93
C LEU A 213 -5.82 -6.02 13.72
N ARG A 214 -5.40 -7.15 13.11
CA ARG A 214 -6.23 -8.35 12.93
C ARG A 214 -5.48 -9.59 13.43
N PRO A 215 -5.39 -9.80 14.75
CA PRO A 215 -4.74 -10.96 15.31
C PRO A 215 -5.43 -12.27 14.85
N VAL A 216 -4.64 -13.32 14.66
CA VAL A 216 -5.12 -14.66 14.27
C VAL A 216 -6.13 -15.16 15.31
N ALA A 217 -7.35 -15.50 14.88
CA ALA A 217 -8.28 -16.23 15.73
C ALA A 217 -7.65 -17.58 16.13
N GLY A 218 -7.31 -17.73 17.41
CA GLY A 218 -6.67 -18.94 17.95
C GLY A 218 -5.18 -18.80 18.30
N ALA A 219 -4.56 -17.63 18.17
CA ALA A 219 -3.23 -17.38 18.73
C ALA A 219 -3.30 -16.21 19.74
N GLY A 220 -3.17 -16.53 21.03
CA GLY A 220 -3.16 -15.56 22.13
C GLY A 220 -4.14 -15.86 23.26
N LEU A 221 -4.38 -14.87 24.12
CA LEU A 221 -5.20 -14.97 25.34
C LEU A 221 -6.63 -15.50 25.09
N THR A 222 -7.17 -15.30 23.88
CA THR A 222 -8.48 -15.81 23.45
C THR A 222 -8.50 -17.34 23.27
N TYR A 223 -7.43 -17.94 22.75
CA TYR A 223 -7.28 -19.41 22.69
C TYR A 223 -7.29 -20.01 24.10
N TRP A 224 -6.53 -19.42 25.03
CA TRP A 224 -6.48 -19.87 26.43
C TRP A 224 -7.82 -19.66 27.14
N ARG A 225 -8.49 -18.53 26.90
CA ARG A 225 -9.82 -18.23 27.44
C ARG A 225 -10.87 -19.23 26.96
N ASP A 226 -10.86 -19.57 25.68
CA ASP A 226 -11.84 -20.50 25.10
C ASP A 226 -11.56 -21.95 25.51
N ARG A 227 -10.28 -22.33 25.70
CA ARG A 227 -9.91 -23.63 26.28
C ARG A 227 -10.31 -23.75 27.75
N MET A 228 -10.14 -22.71 28.56
CA MET A 228 -10.60 -22.67 29.96
C MET A 228 -12.13 -22.65 30.12
N ARG A 229 -12.87 -22.20 29.10
CA ARG A 229 -14.34 -22.28 29.10
C ARG A 229 -14.84 -23.69 28.73
N ARG A 230 -14.20 -24.37 27.79
CA ARG A 230 -14.58 -25.75 27.40
C ARG A 230 -14.23 -26.79 28.46
N GLY A 231 -13.15 -26.59 29.23
CA GLY A 231 -12.79 -27.50 30.33
C GLY A 231 -13.71 -27.46 31.54
N ARG A 232 -14.60 -26.46 31.66
CA ARG A 232 -15.53 -26.30 32.80
C ARG A 232 -16.92 -26.90 32.58
N ASN A 233 -17.24 -27.24 31.33
CA ASN A 233 -18.54 -27.79 30.94
C ASN A 233 -18.54 -29.33 30.83
N MET A 234 -17.47 -30.00 31.27
CA MET A 234 -17.39 -31.47 31.31
C MET A 234 -17.51 -32.07 32.72
N ASP A 235 -17.71 -31.22 33.74
CA ASP A 235 -17.83 -31.63 35.15
C ASP A 235 -19.28 -31.45 35.70
N ILE A 236 -20.30 -31.57 34.86
CA ILE A 236 -21.72 -31.63 35.29
C ILE A 236 -22.38 -32.84 34.65
#